data_AF-A0AAE1J9Y6-F1
#
_entry.id   AF-A0AAE1J9Y6-F1
#
_cell.length_a   1.000
_cell.length_b   1.000
_cell.length_c   1.000
_cell.angle_alpha   90.00
_cell.angle_beta   90.00
_cell.angle_gamma   90.00
#
_symmetry.space_group_name_H-M   'P 1'
#
loop_
_entity.id
_entity.type
_entity.pdbx_description
1 polymer ?
#
loop_
_entity_poly.entity_id
_entity_poly.type
_entity_poly.pdbx_seq_one_letter_code
_entity_poly.pdbx_strand_id
1 'polypeptide(L)'
;MATSIALFLLFALLFANQVIPEKNHPTNIIRLGLRLSPKSNSTLWASTSGHFAFGFYPQGKGFAVGIWLGHEPDHTIVWTAYRNSPPVSSESVIELTKDGLVLLPDETGKRKLIANTSPEVPADSASMLNP
;
A
#
# COMPACT_ATOMS: atom_id res chain seq x y z
N MET A 1 -36.44 -34.12 23.75
CA MET A 1 -36.53 -34.12 22.27
C MET A 1 -36.72 -32.69 21.75
N ALA A 2 -37.85 -32.04 22.03
CA ALA A 2 -38.16 -30.69 21.52
C ALA A 2 -37.20 -29.58 21.99
N THR A 3 -36.79 -29.60 23.27
CA THR A 3 -35.84 -28.62 23.84
C THR A 3 -34.44 -28.70 23.22
N SER A 4 -33.98 -29.91 22.90
CA SER A 4 -32.69 -30.13 22.23
C SER A 4 -32.69 -29.58 20.80
N ILE A 5 -33.82 -29.73 20.08
CA ILE A 5 -33.98 -29.21 18.72
C ILE A 5 -34.01 -27.68 18.74
N ALA A 6 -34.72 -27.09 19.71
CA ALA A 6 -34.77 -25.64 19.88
C ALA A 6 -33.38 -25.04 20.18
N LEU A 7 -32.58 -25.69 21.02
CA LEU A 7 -31.21 -25.24 21.33
C LEU A 7 -30.29 -25.34 20.11
N PHE A 8 -30.43 -26.41 19.32
CA PHE A 8 -29.65 -26.61 18.10
C PHE A 8 -29.98 -25.55 17.02
N LEU A 9 -31.27 -25.22 16.86
CA LEU A 9 -31.70 -24.17 15.92
C LEU A 9 -31.24 -22.78 16.39
N LEU A 10 -31.28 -22.50 17.70
CA LEU A 10 -30.76 -21.26 18.27
C LEU A 10 -29.25 -21.13 18.04
N PHE A 11 -28.50 -22.22 18.22
CA PHE A 11 -27.07 -22.27 17.94
C PHE A 11 -26.80 -22.01 16.44
N ALA A 12 -27.51 -22.68 15.53
CA ALA A 12 -27.35 -22.49 14.08
C ALA A 12 -27.62 -21.03 13.62
N LEU A 13 -28.59 -20.34 14.23
CA LEU A 13 -28.88 -18.93 13.95
C LEU A 13 -27.74 -17.98 14.40
N LEU A 14 -26.99 -18.32 15.45
CA LEU A 14 -25.84 -17.53 15.91
C LEU A 14 -24.65 -17.62 14.94
N PHE A 15 -24.50 -18.73 14.21
CA PHE A 15 -23.45 -18.91 13.19
C PHE A 15 -23.87 -18.44 11.79
N ALA A 16 -25.17 -18.43 11.47
CA ALA A 16 -25.66 -18.01 10.15
C ALA A 16 -25.38 -16.52 9.84
N ASN A 17 -25.13 -15.70 10.86
CA ASN A 17 -24.79 -14.28 10.71
C ASN A 17 -23.28 -14.00 10.73
N GLN A 18 -22.43 -15.03 10.79
CA GLN A 18 -20.99 -14.85 10.61
C GLN A 18 -20.69 -14.80 9.11
N VAL A 19 -21.06 -13.69 8.46
CA VAL A 19 -20.35 -13.28 7.25
C VAL A 19 -18.93 -13.00 7.72
N ILE A 20 -18.04 -13.98 7.61
CA ILE A 20 -16.61 -13.67 7.60
C ILE A 20 -16.45 -12.98 6.24
N PRO A 21 -16.21 -11.65 6.17
CA PRO A 21 -15.68 -11.12 4.93
C PRO A 21 -14.39 -11.89 4.70
N GLU A 22 -14.41 -12.77 3.70
CA GLU A 22 -13.19 -13.25 3.08
C GLU A 22 -12.55 -11.99 2.52
N LYS A 23 -11.76 -11.31 3.37
CA LYS A 23 -10.69 -10.48 2.90
C LYS A 23 -9.84 -11.47 2.15
N ASN A 24 -10.11 -11.60 0.84
CA ASN A 24 -9.08 -11.84 -0.15
C ASN A 24 -7.96 -10.93 0.31
N HIS A 25 -6.98 -11.46 1.05
CA HIS A 25 -5.80 -10.67 1.33
C HIS A 25 -5.18 -10.60 -0.06
N PRO A 26 -5.25 -9.46 -0.78
CA PRO A 26 -4.38 -9.31 -1.92
C PRO A 26 -2.99 -9.59 -1.33
N THR A 27 -2.27 -10.54 -1.91
CA THR A 27 -0.85 -10.67 -1.60
C THR A 27 -0.29 -9.25 -1.75
N ASN A 28 0.23 -8.66 -0.68
CA ASN A 28 0.73 -7.27 -0.74
C ASN A 28 2.00 -7.13 -1.61
N ILE A 29 2.36 -8.22 -2.29
CA ILE A 29 3.37 -8.32 -3.32
C ILE A 29 3.06 -7.33 -4.43
N ILE A 30 3.93 -6.34 -4.53
CA ILE A 30 4.05 -5.39 -5.61
C ILE A 30 4.87 -6.08 -6.71
N ARG A 31 4.24 -6.36 -7.85
CA ARG A 31 4.89 -6.94 -9.03
C ARG A 31 5.54 -5.85 -9.89
N LEU A 32 6.52 -6.25 -10.70
CA LEU A 32 7.11 -5.36 -11.71
C LEU A 32 6.04 -4.68 -12.57
N GLY A 33 6.26 -3.40 -12.88
CA GLY A 33 5.36 -2.57 -13.67
C GLY A 33 4.15 -2.02 -12.91
N LEU A 34 3.91 -2.44 -11.65
CA LEU A 34 2.89 -1.80 -10.83
C LEU A 34 3.28 -0.38 -10.48
N ARG A 35 2.25 0.49 -10.48
CA ARG A 35 2.40 1.93 -10.35
C ARG A 35 1.51 2.51 -9.26
N LEU A 36 2.01 3.56 -8.61
CA LEU A 36 1.21 4.49 -7.81
C LEU A 36 1.21 5.86 -8.46
N SER A 37 0.10 6.59 -8.32
CA SER A 37 0.02 7.99 -8.71
C SER A 37 -0.96 8.72 -7.77
N PRO A 38 -0.70 9.99 -7.40
CA PRO A 38 -1.59 10.77 -6.53
C PRO A 38 -3.04 10.88 -7.03
N LYS A 39 -3.26 10.82 -8.34
CA LYS A 39 -4.59 10.95 -8.97
C LYS A 39 -5.29 9.63 -9.28
N SER A 40 -4.61 8.50 -9.10
CA SER A 40 -5.19 7.20 -9.43
C SER A 40 -5.98 6.61 -8.26
N ASN A 41 -6.75 5.55 -8.52
CA ASN A 41 -7.46 4.78 -7.48
C ASN A 41 -6.50 4.04 -6.53
N SER A 42 -5.19 3.98 -6.85
CA SER A 42 -4.16 3.33 -6.04
C SER A 42 -3.05 4.34 -5.73
N THR A 43 -3.15 4.97 -4.57
CA THR A 43 -2.18 5.98 -4.10
C THR A 43 -1.13 5.41 -3.15
N LEU A 44 -1.36 4.20 -2.62
CA LEU A 44 -0.51 3.55 -1.62
C LEU A 44 -0.41 2.03 -1.82
N TRP A 45 0.64 1.45 -1.25
CA TRP A 45 0.79 0.03 -0.97
C TRP A 45 0.85 -0.18 0.54
N ALA A 46 -0.16 -0.87 1.08
CA ALA A 46 -0.28 -1.14 2.51
C ALA A 46 0.30 -2.51 2.86
N SER A 47 0.92 -2.62 4.04
CA SER A 47 1.26 -3.88 4.71
C SER A 47 0.04 -4.79 4.87
N THR A 48 0.27 -6.09 5.05
CA THR A 48 -0.83 -7.05 5.28
C THR A 48 -1.66 -6.71 6.52
N SER A 49 -1.04 -6.16 7.57
CA SER A 49 -1.75 -5.65 8.76
C SER A 49 -2.52 -4.35 8.50
N GLY A 50 -2.14 -3.60 7.45
CA GLY A 50 -2.67 -2.27 7.16
C GLY A 50 -2.12 -1.16 8.05
N HIS A 51 -1.26 -1.47 9.03
CA HIS A 51 -0.71 -0.47 9.95
C HIS A 51 0.38 0.39 9.30
N PHE A 52 1.14 -0.18 8.36
CA PHE A 52 2.12 0.56 7.56
C PHE A 52 1.65 0.68 6.12
N ALA A 53 1.91 1.83 5.51
CA ALA A 53 1.73 2.03 4.09
C ALA A 53 2.84 2.90 3.49
N PHE A 54 3.15 2.63 2.23
CA PHE A 54 4.05 3.43 1.41
C PHE A 54 3.29 4.03 0.24
N GLY A 55 3.58 5.27 -0.11
CA GLY A 55 2.97 5.90 -1.27
C GLY A 55 3.06 7.42 -1.24
N PHE A 56 2.12 8.06 -1.91
CA PHE A 56 2.01 9.51 -1.95
C PHE A 56 1.19 10.05 -0.78
N TYR A 57 1.63 11.15 -0.19
CA TYR A 57 0.85 11.93 0.78
C TYR A 57 0.93 13.43 0.46
N PRO A 58 -0.10 14.23 0.78
CA PRO A 58 -0.10 15.67 0.52
C PRO A 58 1.01 16.40 1.29
N GLN A 59 1.74 17.27 0.60
CA GLN A 59 2.73 18.15 1.22
C GLN A 59 2.68 19.55 0.59
N GLY A 60 2.09 20.51 1.31
CA GLY A 60 1.89 21.87 0.81
C GLY A 60 0.97 21.88 -0.41
N LYS A 61 1.48 22.32 -1.57
CA LYS A 61 0.74 22.38 -2.83
C LYS A 61 0.95 21.16 -3.75
N GLY A 62 1.73 20.18 -3.30
CA GLY A 62 2.05 18.98 -4.08
C GLY A 62 2.02 17.72 -3.21
N PHE A 63 2.80 16.73 -3.61
CA PHE A 63 2.86 15.43 -2.93
C PHE A 63 4.29 15.08 -2.55
N ALA A 64 4.44 14.38 -1.44
CA ALA A 64 5.67 13.71 -1.06
C ALA A 64 5.47 12.20 -1.12
N VAL A 65 6.58 11.47 -1.15
CA VAL A 65 6.59 10.01 -1.11
C VAL A 65 7.14 9.57 0.23
N GLY A 66 6.46 8.66 0.91
CA GLY A 66 6.90 8.24 2.24
C GLY A 66 6.26 6.97 2.74
N ILE A 67 6.60 6.67 3.98
CA ILE A 67 6.03 5.59 4.78
C ILE A 67 5.34 6.22 5.97
N TRP A 68 4.14 5.74 6.28
CA TRP A 68 3.39 6.16 7.47
C TRP A 68 2.84 4.98 8.26
N LEU A 69 2.64 5.24 9.55
CA LEU A 69 2.01 4.36 10.52
C LEU A 69 0.57 4.84 10.78
N GLY A 70 -0.35 3.89 10.93
CA GLY A 70 -1.75 4.16 11.28
C GLY A 70 -2.65 4.33 10.06
N HIS A 71 -3.93 4.54 10.34
CA HIS A 71 -4.97 4.73 9.34
C HIS A 71 -5.35 6.21 9.23
N GLU A 72 -5.97 6.59 8.12
CA GLU A 72 -6.56 7.94 7.99
C GLU A 72 -7.62 8.18 9.09
N PRO A 73 -7.76 9.43 9.57
CA PRO A 73 -6.98 10.63 9.20
C PRO A 73 -5.65 10.77 9.96
N ASP A 74 -5.44 9.97 11.02
CA ASP A 74 -4.37 10.16 12.00
C ASP A 74 -3.10 9.35 11.67
N HIS A 75 -2.64 9.40 10.41
CA HIS A 75 -1.38 8.73 10.07
C HIS A 75 -0.16 9.54 10.54
N THR A 76 0.89 8.84 10.93
CA THR A 76 2.18 9.45 11.30
C THR A 76 3.21 9.12 10.23
N ILE A 77 3.76 10.15 9.58
CA ILE A 77 4.85 9.98 8.62
C ILE A 77 6.14 9.58 9.36
N VAL A 78 6.66 8.38 9.09
CA VAL A 78 7.88 7.86 9.74
C VAL A 78 9.10 7.94 8.82
N TRP A 79 8.90 8.01 7.51
CA TRP A 79 9.98 8.16 6.54
C TRP A 79 9.51 8.92 5.28
N THR A 80 10.39 9.71 4.68
CA THR A 80 10.11 10.51 3.47
C THR A 80 11.26 10.37 2.49
N ALA A 81 10.96 9.92 1.27
CA ALA A 81 11.91 9.89 0.17
C ALA A 81 12.28 11.32 -0.23
N TYR A 82 13.56 11.57 -0.49
CA TYR A 82 14.05 12.88 -0.93
C TYR A 82 13.55 14.06 -0.07
N ARG A 83 13.49 13.90 1.27
CA ARG A 83 12.90 14.86 2.22
C ARG A 83 13.25 16.35 2.00
N ASN A 84 14.46 16.63 1.53
CA ASN A 84 14.94 18.00 1.32
C ASN A 84 14.66 18.54 -0.10
N SER A 85 13.99 17.76 -0.95
CA SER A 85 13.54 18.18 -2.28
C SER A 85 12.14 18.80 -2.21
N PRO A 86 11.78 19.68 -3.17
CA PRO A 86 10.42 20.17 -3.29
C PRO A 86 9.40 19.03 -3.48
N PRO A 87 8.14 19.22 -3.07
CA PRO A 87 7.05 18.30 -3.38
C PRO A 87 6.92 18.07 -4.89
N VAL A 88 6.51 16.87 -5.27
CA VAL A 88 6.27 16.49 -6.66
C VAL A 88 4.82 16.80 -7.07
N SER A 89 4.56 16.75 -8.38
CA SER A 89 3.26 17.10 -8.94
C SER A 89 2.23 15.98 -8.79
N SER A 90 0.98 16.26 -9.14
CA SER A 90 -0.08 15.23 -9.21
C SER A 90 0.10 14.23 -10.34
N GLU A 91 0.94 14.54 -11.33
CA GLU A 91 1.23 13.67 -12.48
C GLU A 91 2.40 12.72 -12.19
N SER A 92 2.96 12.78 -10.99
CA SER A 92 4.05 11.89 -10.60
C SER A 92 3.60 10.44 -10.50
N VAL A 93 4.53 9.55 -10.82
CA VAL A 93 4.33 8.11 -10.78
C VAL A 93 5.46 7.46 -9.99
N ILE A 94 5.13 6.51 -9.12
CA ILE A 94 6.10 5.54 -8.60
C ILE A 94 5.88 4.24 -9.35
N GLU A 95 6.95 3.59 -9.79
CA GLU A 95 6.91 2.29 -10.46
C GLU A 95 7.95 1.35 -9.88
N LEU A 96 7.56 0.09 -9.67
CA LEU A 96 8.54 -0.97 -9.42
C LEU A 96 9.09 -1.47 -10.75
N THR A 97 10.39 -1.32 -10.96
CA THR A 97 11.11 -1.74 -12.16
C THR A 97 12.17 -2.78 -11.81
N LYS A 98 12.79 -3.40 -12.83
CA LYS A 98 13.93 -4.31 -12.64
C LYS A 98 15.13 -3.65 -11.96
N ASP A 99 15.29 -2.34 -12.11
CA ASP A 99 16.37 -1.54 -11.50
C ASP A 99 16.06 -1.18 -10.02
N GLY A 100 14.84 -1.49 -9.55
CA GLY A 100 14.32 -1.14 -8.24
C GLY A 100 13.12 -0.20 -8.29
N LEU A 101 12.90 0.53 -7.20
CA LEU A 101 11.75 1.41 -7.03
C LEU A 101 12.05 2.82 -7.55
N VAL A 102 11.30 3.24 -8.57
CA VAL A 102 11.59 4.48 -9.33
C VAL A 102 10.46 5.49 -9.13
N LEU A 103 10.84 6.74 -8.89
CA LEU A 103 9.99 7.92 -8.95
C LEU A 103 10.18 8.65 -10.27
N LEU A 104 9.08 8.88 -10.96
CA LEU A 104 8.95 9.70 -12.16
C LEU A 104 8.17 10.97 -11.76
N PRO A 105 8.84 12.11 -11.50
CA PRO A 105 8.17 13.29 -10.96
C PRO A 105 7.24 14.00 -11.96
N ASP A 106 7.51 13.87 -13.26
CA ASP A 106 6.67 14.32 -14.37
C ASP A 106 7.14 13.65 -15.69
N GLU A 107 6.41 13.85 -16.80
CA GLU A 107 6.72 13.23 -18.11
C GLU A 107 8.07 13.66 -18.71
N THR A 108 8.59 14.83 -18.32
CA THR A 108 9.87 15.38 -18.80
C THR A 108 11.02 15.20 -17.80
N GLY A 109 10.68 14.73 -16.61
CA GLY A 109 11.52 14.71 -15.44
C GLY A 109 12.51 13.56 -15.46
N LYS A 110 13.67 13.80 -14.87
CA LYS A 110 14.66 12.72 -14.70
C LYS A 110 14.11 11.68 -13.72
N ARG A 111 14.15 10.41 -14.14
CA ARG A 111 13.89 9.25 -13.28
C ARG A 111 14.77 9.29 -12.02
N LYS A 112 14.17 9.02 -10.85
CA LYS A 112 14.82 9.07 -9.54
C LYS A 112 14.66 7.73 -8.82
N LEU A 113 15.76 7.08 -8.41
CA LEU A 113 15.72 5.81 -7.69
C LEU A 113 15.45 6.02 -6.19
N ILE A 114 14.28 5.60 -5.72
CA ILE A 114 13.95 5.57 -4.29
C ILE A 114 14.73 4.45 -3.60
N ALA A 115 14.78 3.28 -4.22
CA ALA A 115 15.56 2.12 -3.80
C ALA A 115 16.12 1.42 -5.03
N ASN A 116 17.41 1.08 -5.03
CA ASN A 116 18.08 0.41 -6.14
C ASN A 116 18.29 -1.08 -5.85
N THR A 117 18.40 -1.88 -6.91
CA THR A 117 18.90 -3.26 -6.83
C THR A 117 20.29 -3.38 -7.42
N SER A 118 20.95 -4.53 -7.20
CA SER A 118 22.19 -4.84 -7.89
C SER A 118 21.90 -5.05 -9.39
N PRO A 119 22.78 -4.59 -10.30
CA PRO A 119 22.67 -4.92 -11.73
C PRO A 119 22.69 -6.44 -12.01
N GLU A 120 23.33 -7.21 -11.14
CA GLU A 120 23.47 -8.67 -11.27
C GLU A 120 22.22 -9.41 -10.79
N VAL A 121 21.46 -8.81 -9.87
CA VAL A 121 20.24 -9.40 -9.29
C VAL A 121 19.12 -8.36 -9.38
N PRO A 122 18.38 -8.35 -10.50
CA PRO A 122 17.26 -7.42 -10.70
C PRO A 122 16.15 -7.62 -9.68
N ALA A 123 15.35 -6.58 -9.47
CA ALA A 123 14.12 -6.72 -8.71
C ALA A 123 13.16 -7.72 -9.38
N ASP A 124 12.51 -8.55 -8.57
CA ASP A 124 11.41 -9.44 -9.00
C ASP A 124 10.06 -8.94 -8.47
N SER A 125 10.03 -8.59 -7.18
CA SER A 125 8.87 -8.02 -6.52
C SER A 125 9.28 -7.17 -5.32
N ALA A 126 8.31 -6.45 -4.74
CA ALA A 126 8.46 -5.74 -3.49
C ALA A 126 7.24 -5.95 -2.59
N SER A 127 7.34 -5.61 -1.31
CA SER A 127 6.23 -5.69 -0.37
C SER A 127 6.43 -4.67 0.75
N MET A 128 5.33 -4.13 1.28
CA MET A 128 5.38 -3.44 2.56
C MET A 128 5.24 -4.47 3.68
N LEU A 129 6.28 -4.62 4.50
CA LEU A 129 6.30 -5.63 5.56
C LEU A 129 5.53 -5.17 6.79
N ASN A 130 5.13 -6.15 7.61
CA ASN A 130 4.75 -5.91 9.00
C ASN A 130 6.03 -5.76 9.85
N PRO A 131 5.96 -5.06 10.99
CA PRO A 131 7.04 -5.05 11.97
C PRO A 131 7.22 -6.42 12.65
#